data_AF-A0AAD2B381-F1
#
_entry.id   AF-A0AAD2B381-F1
#
_cell.length_a   1.000
_cell.length_b   1.000
_cell.length_c   1.000
_cell.angle_alpha   90.00
_cell.angle_beta   90.00
_cell.angle_gamma   90.00
#
_symmetry.space_group_name_H-M   'P 1'
#
loop_
_entity.id
_entity.type
_entity.pdbx_description
1 polymer ?
#
loop_
_entity_poly.entity_id
_entity_poly.type
_entity_poly.pdbx_seq_one_letter_code
_entity_poly.pdbx_strand_id
1 'polypeptide(L)'
;MDDQELDARCQDWAHWARTRKYFAPPELPPNILARMQPQRVAPREPDGPMDAELSFFNMAIQRLQEDNPNGAMCFWLYYYHKASDIKVIAAEMGISRKTFYNRVHAFGRLALKWASTIKRVHLELSSQKAECVDD
;
A
#
# COMPACT_ATOMS: atom_id res chain seq x y z
N MET A 1 1.35 3.38 -19.13
CA MET A 1 0.31 3.27 -18.10
C MET A 1 -0.30 4.64 -17.94
N ASP A 2 -1.61 4.72 -18.12
CA ASP A 2 -2.39 5.96 -17.97
C ASP A 2 -2.60 6.33 -16.49
N ASP A 3 -2.97 7.57 -16.18
CA ASP A 3 -3.26 8.01 -14.82
C ASP A 3 -4.46 7.28 -14.21
N GLN A 4 -5.45 6.86 -15.03
CA GLN A 4 -6.58 6.03 -14.56
C GLN A 4 -6.12 4.62 -14.15
N GLU A 5 -5.23 4.02 -14.92
CA GLU A 5 -4.64 2.71 -14.61
C GLU A 5 -3.76 2.78 -13.35
N LEU A 6 -3.05 3.90 -13.15
CA LEU A 6 -2.29 4.14 -11.92
C LEU A 6 -3.19 4.17 -10.70
N ASP A 7 -4.28 4.93 -10.80
CA ASP A 7 -5.22 5.08 -9.70
C ASP A 7 -5.85 3.74 -9.33
N ALA A 8 -6.29 2.97 -10.33
CA ALA A 8 -6.79 1.60 -10.14
C ALA A 8 -5.76 0.71 -9.43
N ARG A 9 -4.50 0.72 -9.87
CA ARG A 9 -3.42 -0.05 -9.23
C ARG A 9 -3.19 0.37 -7.76
N CYS A 10 -3.28 1.66 -7.47
CA CYS A 10 -3.13 2.17 -6.10
C CYS A 10 -4.34 1.78 -5.21
N GLN A 11 -5.54 1.77 -5.78
CA GLN A 11 -6.74 1.28 -5.09
C GLN A 11 -6.64 -0.23 -4.80
N ASP A 12 -6.20 -1.03 -5.77
CA ASP A 12 -5.95 -2.46 -5.61
C ASP A 12 -4.93 -2.73 -4.50
N TRP A 13 -3.81 -1.98 -4.50
CA TRP A 13 -2.82 -2.05 -3.44
C TRP A 13 -3.41 -1.69 -2.08
N ALA A 14 -4.23 -0.64 -1.97
CA ALA A 14 -4.78 -0.24 -0.69
C ALA A 14 -5.81 -1.24 -0.15
N HIS A 15 -6.56 -1.91 -1.02
CA HIS A 15 -7.42 -3.03 -0.63
C HIS A 15 -6.60 -4.24 -0.20
N TRP A 16 -5.59 -4.60 -0.97
CA TRP A 16 -4.62 -5.65 -0.66
C TRP A 16 -3.91 -5.43 0.68
N ALA A 17 -3.42 -4.23 0.95
CA ALA A 17 -2.68 -3.90 2.17
C ALA A 17 -3.57 -3.98 3.42
N ARG A 18 -4.84 -3.56 3.30
CA ARG A 18 -5.81 -3.63 4.41
C ARG A 18 -6.21 -5.08 4.74
N THR A 19 -6.41 -5.91 3.72
CA THR A 19 -6.86 -7.29 3.89
C THR A 19 -5.73 -8.24 4.29
N ARG A 20 -4.50 -8.00 3.80
CA ARG A 20 -3.32 -8.80 4.14
C ARG A 20 -2.66 -8.45 5.48
N LYS A 21 -3.40 -7.77 6.38
CA LYS A 21 -3.02 -7.57 7.79
C LYS A 21 -2.71 -8.90 8.51
N TYR A 22 -3.10 -10.05 7.93
CA TYR A 22 -2.82 -11.41 8.40
C TYR A 22 -1.37 -11.92 8.23
N PHE A 23 -0.49 -11.24 7.48
CA PHE A 23 0.94 -11.59 7.45
C PHE A 23 1.72 -11.05 8.66
N ALA A 24 1.11 -10.15 9.42
CA ALA A 24 1.53 -9.80 10.77
C ALA A 24 0.51 -10.40 11.76
N PRO A 25 0.91 -10.78 12.99
CA PRO A 25 -0.05 -11.18 14.00
C PRO A 25 -1.10 -10.06 14.20
N PRO A 26 -2.38 -10.39 14.40
CA PRO A 26 -3.39 -9.37 14.70
C PRO A 26 -2.91 -8.53 15.89
N GLU A 27 -2.97 -7.20 15.74
CA GLU A 27 -2.22 -6.30 16.62
C GLU A 27 -2.61 -6.37 18.10
N LEU A 28 -3.76 -6.93 18.47
CA LEU A 28 -4.04 -7.45 19.82
C LEU A 28 -5.32 -8.33 19.77
N PRO A 29 -5.41 -9.41 20.57
CA PRO A 29 -6.68 -10.09 20.75
C PRO A 29 -7.72 -9.12 21.34
N PRO A 30 -8.99 -9.16 20.88
CA PRO A 30 -10.03 -8.28 21.41
C PRO A 30 -10.20 -8.46 22.91
N ASN A 31 -10.42 -7.36 23.64
CA ASN A 31 -10.64 -7.39 25.08
C ASN A 31 -11.88 -8.24 25.46
N ILE A 32 -11.96 -8.70 26.71
CA ILE A 32 -13.00 -9.64 27.17
C ILE A 32 -14.42 -9.09 26.93
N LEU A 33 -14.63 -7.79 27.12
CA LEU A 33 -15.93 -7.15 26.88
C LEU A 33 -16.30 -7.15 25.40
N ALA A 34 -15.35 -6.89 24.50
CA ALA A 34 -15.55 -6.94 23.05
C ALA A 34 -15.88 -8.35 22.54
N ARG A 35 -15.42 -9.40 23.25
CA ARG A 35 -15.75 -10.80 22.95
C ARG A 35 -17.17 -11.20 23.38
N MET A 36 -17.77 -10.46 24.32
CA MET A 36 -19.12 -10.74 24.84
C MET A 36 -20.22 -10.00 24.06
N GLN A 37 -19.88 -9.01 23.24
CA GLN A 37 -20.87 -8.34 22.40
C GLN A 37 -21.21 -9.20 21.17
N PRO A 38 -22.49 -9.25 20.73
CA PRO A 38 -22.85 -9.87 19.48
C PRO A 38 -22.10 -9.13 18.36
N GLN A 39 -21.07 -9.77 17.80
CA GLN A 39 -20.36 -9.19 16.68
C GLN A 39 -21.36 -9.06 15.53
N ARG A 40 -21.68 -7.82 15.16
CA ARG A 40 -22.09 -7.55 13.79
C ARG A 40 -20.89 -7.92 12.95
N VAL A 41 -20.86 -9.15 12.47
CA VAL A 41 -19.92 -9.57 11.45
C VAL A 41 -20.31 -8.75 10.23
N ALA A 42 -19.70 -7.56 10.10
CA ALA A 42 -19.64 -6.89 8.83
C ALA A 42 -19.12 -7.95 7.85
N PRO A 43 -19.74 -8.11 6.66
CA PRO A 43 -19.27 -9.09 5.70
C PRO A 43 -17.76 -8.92 5.57
N ARG A 44 -17.03 -9.98 5.96
CA ARG A 44 -15.58 -9.97 5.91
C ARG A 44 -15.23 -9.68 4.47
N GLU A 45 -14.66 -8.50 4.20
CA GLU A 45 -14.16 -8.18 2.87
C GLU A 45 -13.30 -9.38 2.44
N PRO A 46 -13.55 -9.98 1.26
CA PRO A 46 -12.73 -11.07 0.76
C PRO A 46 -11.26 -10.68 0.87
N ASP A 47 -10.41 -11.63 1.28
CA ASP A 47 -8.97 -11.38 1.34
C ASP A 47 -8.52 -10.88 -0.05
N GLY A 48 -7.75 -9.80 -0.08
CA GLY A 48 -7.32 -9.18 -1.33
C GLY A 48 -6.53 -10.16 -2.20
N PRO A 49 -6.46 -9.94 -3.52
CA PRO A 49 -5.91 -10.91 -4.47
C PRO A 49 -4.50 -11.35 -4.07
N MET A 50 -4.20 -12.64 -4.24
CA MET A 50 -2.84 -13.17 -4.03
C MET A 50 -1.89 -12.78 -5.18
N ASP A 51 -1.66 -11.47 -5.37
CA ASP A 51 -0.81 -10.91 -6.43
C ASP A 51 0.63 -10.64 -5.93
N ALA A 52 1.61 -11.12 -6.71
CA ALA A 52 3.03 -10.85 -6.51
C ALA A 52 3.39 -9.40 -6.87
N GLU A 53 2.74 -8.81 -7.88
CA GLU A 53 3.01 -7.42 -8.30
C GLU A 53 2.69 -6.43 -7.19
N LEU A 54 1.57 -6.62 -6.48
CA LEU A 54 1.20 -5.80 -5.33
C LEU A 54 2.18 -5.96 -4.16
N SER A 55 2.83 -7.12 -4.05
CA SER A 55 3.86 -7.35 -3.04
C SER A 55 5.13 -6.55 -3.33
N PHE A 56 5.59 -6.55 -4.60
CA PHE A 56 6.71 -5.69 -5.02
C PHE A 56 6.36 -4.20 -4.93
N PHE A 57 5.12 -3.83 -5.26
CA PHE A 57 4.64 -2.47 -5.11
C PHE A 57 4.64 -2.01 -3.65
N ASN A 58 4.22 -2.87 -2.72
CA ASN A 58 4.31 -2.60 -1.30
C ASN A 58 5.76 -2.39 -0.83
N MET A 59 6.71 -3.23 -1.27
CA MET A 59 8.14 -3.03 -0.95
C MET A 59 8.64 -1.68 -1.47
N ALA A 60 8.26 -1.29 -2.67
CA ALA A 60 8.61 0.01 -3.24
C ALA A 60 8.06 1.18 -2.41
N ILE A 61 6.80 1.10 -1.96
CA ILE A 61 6.19 2.12 -1.09
C ILE A 61 6.92 2.22 0.24
N GLN A 62 7.22 1.08 0.87
CA GLN A 62 7.91 1.03 2.15
C GLN A 62 9.33 1.59 2.07
N ARG A 63 10.04 1.40 0.95
CA ARG A 63 11.34 2.03 0.71
C ARG A 63 11.19 3.54 0.46
N LEU A 64 10.24 3.92 -0.40
CA LEU A 64 10.08 5.31 -0.85
C LEU A 64 9.58 6.24 0.26
N GLN A 65 8.91 5.72 1.28
CA GLN A 65 8.44 6.53 2.41
C GLN A 65 9.58 7.15 3.21
N GLU A 66 10.74 6.49 3.25
CA GLU A 66 11.94 7.00 3.92
C GLU A 66 12.53 8.19 3.17
N ASP A 67 12.55 8.11 1.83
CA ASP A 67 13.10 9.17 0.97
C ASP A 67 12.14 10.36 0.80
N ASN A 68 10.82 10.09 0.79
CA ASN A 68 9.79 11.09 0.58
C ASN A 68 8.63 10.93 1.58
N PRO A 69 8.85 11.28 2.86
CA PRO A 69 7.85 11.09 3.92
C PRO A 69 6.59 11.94 3.70
N ASN A 70 6.73 13.14 3.13
CA ASN A 70 5.59 14.01 2.84
C ASN A 70 4.70 13.45 1.72
N GLY A 71 5.30 12.89 0.67
CA GLY A 71 4.57 12.23 -0.41
C GLY A 71 3.88 10.96 0.08
N ALA A 72 4.59 10.18 0.89
CA ALA A 72 4.05 8.98 1.51
C ALA A 72 2.86 9.31 2.40
N MET A 73 2.95 10.31 3.28
CA MET A 73 1.85 10.72 4.15
C MET A 73 0.58 11.02 3.35
N CYS A 74 0.68 11.85 2.30
CA CYS A 74 -0.47 12.14 1.42
C CYS A 74 -1.02 10.85 0.78
N PHE A 75 -0.14 9.99 0.29
CA PHE A 75 -0.50 8.74 -0.38
C PHE A 75 -1.23 7.76 0.55
N TRP A 76 -0.72 7.55 1.77
CA TRP A 76 -1.32 6.72 2.81
C TRP A 76 -2.69 7.27 3.24
N LEU A 77 -2.79 8.57 3.49
CA LEU A 77 -4.06 9.22 3.85
C LEU A 77 -5.12 9.04 2.76
N TYR A 78 -4.72 9.21 1.49
CA TYR A 78 -5.64 9.14 0.36
C TYR A 78 -6.11 7.71 0.08
N TYR A 79 -5.19 6.77 -0.16
CA TYR A 79 -5.57 5.42 -0.62
C TYR A 79 -5.86 4.45 0.55
N TYR A 80 -4.99 4.41 1.56
CA TYR A 80 -5.09 3.42 2.63
C TYR A 80 -6.14 3.81 3.68
N HIS A 81 -6.07 5.05 4.19
CA HIS A 81 -7.02 5.55 5.19
C HIS A 81 -8.34 6.06 4.61
N LYS A 82 -8.44 6.19 3.27
CA LYS A 82 -9.63 6.68 2.56
C LYS A 82 -10.16 8.00 3.16
N ALA A 83 -9.26 8.94 3.38
CA ALA A 83 -9.61 10.25 3.90
C ALA A 83 -10.72 10.94 3.09
N SER A 84 -11.82 11.32 3.74
CA SER A 84 -12.97 11.96 3.09
C SER A 84 -12.74 13.45 2.80
N ASP A 85 -12.26 14.20 3.80
CA ASP A 85 -12.13 15.66 3.71
C ASP A 85 -10.71 16.12 3.40
N ILE A 86 -10.28 15.91 2.15
CA ILE A 86 -8.95 16.32 1.66
C ILE A 86 -8.70 17.82 1.82
N LYS A 87 -9.76 18.65 1.82
CA LYS A 87 -9.64 20.10 2.05
C LYS A 87 -9.16 20.40 3.46
N VAL A 88 -9.72 19.73 4.47
CA VAL A 88 -9.36 19.93 5.88
C VAL A 88 -7.96 19.39 6.11
N ILE A 89 -7.68 18.18 5.62
CA ILE A 89 -6.35 17.56 5.76
C ILE A 89 -5.26 18.41 5.10
N ALA A 90 -5.50 18.94 3.90
CA ALA A 90 -4.54 19.81 3.25
C ALA A 90 -4.29 21.09 4.06
N ALA A 91 -5.33 21.67 4.68
CA ALA A 91 -5.20 22.83 5.55
C ALA A 91 -4.39 22.52 6.81
N GLU A 92 -4.64 21.39 7.48
CA GLU A 92 -3.87 20.91 8.64
C GLU A 92 -2.40 20.63 8.28
N MET A 93 -2.15 20.13 7.07
CA MET A 93 -0.81 19.92 6.54
C MET A 93 -0.14 21.22 6.05
N GLY A 94 -0.83 22.37 6.09
CA GLY A 94 -0.31 23.66 5.62
C GLY A 94 -0.07 23.72 4.10
N ILE A 95 -0.77 22.92 3.30
CA ILE A 95 -0.60 22.85 1.84
C ILE A 95 -1.91 23.10 1.08
N SER A 96 -1.79 23.44 -0.20
CA SER A 96 -2.97 23.51 -1.08
C SER A 96 -3.49 22.11 -1.42
N ARG A 97 -4.81 21.99 -1.68
CA ARG A 97 -5.41 20.74 -2.21
C ARG A 97 -4.70 20.24 -3.47
N LYS A 98 -4.30 21.15 -4.35
CA LYS A 98 -3.56 20.81 -5.57
C LYS A 98 -2.21 20.16 -5.24
N THR A 99 -1.49 20.73 -4.27
CA THR A 99 -0.21 20.17 -3.79
C THR A 99 -0.40 18.78 -3.22
N PHE A 100 -1.49 18.55 -2.48
CA PHE A 100 -1.84 17.23 -1.94
C PHE A 100 -1.96 16.18 -3.06
N TYR A 101 -2.84 16.39 -4.04
CA TYR A 101 -3.04 15.45 -5.16
C TYR A 101 -1.77 15.27 -6.00
N ASN A 102 -1.02 16.35 -6.25
CA ASN A 102 0.25 16.26 -6.97
C ASN A 102 1.24 15.33 -6.25
N ARG A 103 1.32 15.41 -4.91
CA ARG A 103 2.17 14.52 -4.10
C ARG A 103 1.68 13.07 -4.16
N VAL A 104 0.38 12.83 -4.06
CA VAL A 104 -0.22 11.49 -4.19
C VAL A 104 0.16 10.84 -5.53
N HIS A 105 -0.12 11.51 -6.65
CA HIS A 105 0.14 10.95 -7.97
C HIS A 105 1.63 10.83 -8.28
N ALA A 106 2.44 11.81 -7.87
CA ALA A 106 3.90 11.73 -8.03
C ALA A 106 4.49 10.55 -7.26
N PHE A 107 4.04 10.34 -6.02
CA PHE A 107 4.47 9.22 -5.19
C PHE A 107 4.04 7.88 -5.81
N GLY A 108 2.78 7.74 -6.23
CA GLY A 108 2.28 6.52 -6.88
C GLY A 108 3.05 6.16 -8.15
N ARG A 109 3.36 7.15 -9.01
CA ARG A 109 4.19 6.94 -10.21
C ARG A 109 5.60 6.47 -9.89
N LEU A 110 6.23 7.05 -8.87
CA LEU A 110 7.57 6.66 -8.43
C LEU A 110 7.57 5.25 -7.84
N ALA A 111 6.59 4.95 -6.98
CA ALA A 111 6.43 3.63 -6.39
C ALA A 111 6.30 2.55 -7.47
N LEU A 112 5.55 2.81 -8.55
CA LEU A 112 5.39 1.84 -9.63
C LEU A 112 6.71 1.59 -10.37
N LYS A 113 7.48 2.65 -10.68
CA LYS A 113 8.80 2.51 -11.31
C LYS A 113 9.75 1.69 -10.45
N TRP A 114 9.75 1.94 -9.14
CA TRP A 114 10.55 1.19 -8.19
C TRP A 114 10.10 -0.26 -8.09
N ALA A 115 8.79 -0.53 -8.09
CA ALA A 115 8.25 -1.89 -8.06
C ALA A 115 8.73 -2.72 -9.26
N SER A 116 8.68 -2.16 -10.47
CA SER A 116 9.20 -2.83 -11.68
C SER A 116 10.69 -3.12 -11.58
N THR A 117 11.46 -2.20 -10.99
CA THR A 117 12.90 -2.38 -10.80
C THR A 117 13.21 -3.47 -9.78
N ILE A 118 12.53 -3.45 -8.63
CA ILE A 118 12.67 -4.46 -7.56
C ILE A 118 12.30 -5.84 -8.11
N LYS A 119 11.18 -5.95 -8.82
CA LYS A 119 10.75 -7.20 -9.46
C LYS A 119 11.83 -7.76 -10.38
N ARG A 120 12.37 -6.92 -11.27
CA ARG A 120 13.41 -7.34 -12.22
C ARG A 120 14.63 -7.90 -11.50
N VAL A 121 15.17 -7.15 -10.54
CA VAL A 121 16.34 -7.57 -9.75
C VAL A 121 16.06 -8.84 -8.95
N HIS A 122 14.87 -8.96 -8.36
CA HIS A 122 14.48 -10.14 -7.59
C HIS A 122 14.44 -11.40 -8.46
N LEU A 123 13.90 -11.31 -9.68
CA LEU A 123 13.87 -12.42 -10.62
C LEU A 123 15.27 -12.80 -11.10
N GLU A 124 16.12 -11.83 -11.43
CA GLU A 124 17.52 -12.06 -11.81
C GLU A 124 18.29 -12.82 -10.70
N LEU A 125 18.17 -12.38 -9.45
CA LEU A 125 18.82 -13.02 -8.30
C LEU A 125 18.27 -14.41 -7.99
N SER A 126 16.96 -14.61 -8.17
CA SER A 126 16.32 -15.91 -7.94
C SER A 126 16.76 -16.96 -8.96
N SER A 127 16.95 -16.55 -10.23
CA SER A 127 17.47 -17.44 -11.27
C SER A 127 18.93 -17.85 -11.02
N GLN A 128 19.80 -16.90 -10.67
CA GLN A 128 21.22 -17.19 -10.35
C GLN A 128 21.36 -18.15 -9.17
N LYS A 129 20.51 -17.99 -8.14
CA LYS A 129 20.52 -18.89 -6.98
C LYS A 129 20.08 -20.32 -7.34
N ALA A 130 19.19 -20.50 -8.31
CA ALA A 130 18.79 -21.83 -8.75
C ALA A 130 19.96 -22.54 -9.45
N GLU A 131 20.71 -21.84 -10.31
CA GLU A 131 21.86 -22.39 -11.04
C GLU A 131 23.00 -22.82 -10.11
N CYS A 132 23.24 -22.12 -8.99
CA CYS A 132 24.30 -22.48 -8.03
C CYS A 132 23.95 -23.64 -7.07
N VAL A 133 22.71 -24.15 -7.06
CA VAL A 133 22.29 -25.26 -6.17
C VAL A 133 22.37 -26.61 -6.90
N ASP A 134 22.51 -26.60 -8.22
CA ASP A 134 22.61 -27.79 -9.06
C ASP A 134 24.08 -28.25 -9.32
N ASP A 135 25.07 -27.59 -8.67
CA ASP A 135 26.49 -27.97 -8.60
C ASP A 135 26.87 -28.53 -7.21
#